data_AF-A0A0R3D7B5-F1
#
_entry.id   AF-A0A0R3D7B5-F1
#
_cell.length_a   1.000
_cell.length_b   1.000
_cell.length_c   1.000
_cell.angle_alpha   90.00
_cell.angle_beta   90.00
_cell.angle_gamma   90.00
#
_symmetry.space_group_name_H-M   'P 1'
#
loop_
_entity.id
_entity.type
_entity.pdbx_description
1 polymer ?
#
loop_
_entity_poly.entity_id
_entity_poly.type
_entity_poly.pdbx_seq_one_letter_code
_entity_poly.pdbx_strand_id
1 'polypeptide(L)'
;MNIGRRKPAELALRRLGDDADGDGRLTDAARKLYRKIIASYNWENGYAECSDNFVTHKMDTSLRSVKRGRKLLLETARVSIVRKGGRRGTETWSTRYDLPFGYRGSDEFRLLNGGRHTLDWLATPVTLPFDRPLRRKSQSAKTALPKVPNFPISQSATVAPKPISKEIDIPPPTGSAGPDGPRVGGREVATITSACAGPPPSYAVWRITHAGYVGVKGQSEDDYDTLLAHLRSQRGGKFTLRCHIDSDEYDSLESAMGIDGEPERLVGREVAMSTNREGRKTFCRPRPEPWREFTVVSGESLDDGGAALQAVFHDEGRPEPQRWVLRARDAAALAEACGGEDSAVGARLRFRLMPDDSLEFRLLVASQAEAA
;
A
#
# COMPACT_ATOMS: atom_id res chain seq x y z
N MET A 1 38.03 -7.93 8.20
CA MET A 1 37.28 -9.05 7.58
C MET A 1 36.31 -9.61 8.61
N ASN A 2 35.01 -9.32 8.48
CA ASN A 2 33.97 -9.64 9.47
C ASN A 2 33.28 -10.97 9.13
N ILE A 3 33.68 -12.06 9.80
CA ILE A 3 33.15 -13.43 9.56
C ILE A 3 31.90 -13.74 10.41
N GLY A 4 31.44 -12.81 11.27
CA GLY A 4 30.37 -13.09 12.24
C GLY A 4 28.91 -12.85 11.81
N ARG A 5 28.64 -12.07 10.75
CA ARG A 5 27.27 -11.61 10.42
C ARG A 5 26.56 -12.35 9.26
N ARG A 6 27.24 -13.25 8.54
CA ARG A 6 26.65 -13.90 7.33
C ARG A 6 25.66 -15.04 7.64
N LYS A 7 25.81 -15.72 8.78
CA LYS A 7 25.01 -16.92 9.11
C LYS A 7 23.49 -16.68 9.19
N PRO A 8 22.97 -15.58 9.79
CA PRO A 8 21.52 -15.36 9.88
C PRO A 8 20.88 -15.00 8.52
N ALA A 9 21.60 -14.23 7.71
CA ALA A 9 21.18 -13.80 6.37
C ALA A 9 21.10 -14.97 5.39
N GLU A 10 22.14 -15.81 5.36
CA GLU A 10 22.17 -17.03 4.53
C GLU A 10 21.10 -18.03 4.96
N LEU A 11 20.85 -18.15 6.27
CA LEU A 11 19.78 -18.99 6.82
C LEU A 11 18.39 -18.49 6.40
N ALA A 12 18.17 -17.16 6.39
CA ALA A 12 16.92 -16.55 5.96
C ALA A 12 16.63 -16.82 4.48
N LEU A 13 17.63 -16.63 3.61
CA LEU A 13 17.50 -16.91 2.18
C LEU A 13 17.30 -18.40 1.90
N ARG A 14 18.03 -19.28 2.61
CA ARG A 14 17.87 -20.74 2.51
C ARG A 14 16.45 -21.19 2.85
N ARG A 15 15.85 -20.64 3.92
CA ARG A 15 14.47 -20.94 4.30
C ARG A 15 13.45 -20.57 3.23
N LEU A 16 13.60 -19.42 2.58
CA LEU A 16 12.72 -19.03 1.49
C LEU A 16 12.85 -19.99 0.30
N GLY A 17 14.05 -20.50 0.05
CA GLY A 17 14.31 -21.55 -0.94
C GLY A 17 13.61 -22.86 -0.59
N ASP A 18 13.83 -23.37 0.62
CA ASP A 18 13.25 -24.63 1.09
C ASP A 18 11.70 -24.57 1.14
N ASP A 19 11.13 -23.43 1.54
CA ASP A 19 9.67 -23.23 1.53
C ASP A 19 9.08 -23.22 0.12
N ALA A 20 9.79 -22.67 -0.87
CA ALA A 20 9.37 -22.70 -2.26
C ALA A 20 9.51 -24.07 -2.93
N ASP A 21 10.44 -24.89 -2.43
CA ASP A 21 10.63 -26.27 -2.88
C ASP A 21 9.52 -27.17 -2.34
N GLY A 22 9.05 -26.92 -1.12
CA GLY A 22 7.92 -27.59 -0.48
C GLY A 22 6.53 -27.08 -0.87
N ASP A 23 6.41 -26.13 -1.81
CA ASP A 23 5.11 -25.63 -2.31
C ASP A 23 4.79 -26.22 -3.69
N GLY A 24 3.85 -27.17 -3.72
CA GLY A 24 3.35 -27.81 -4.93
C GLY A 24 2.51 -26.90 -5.83
N ARG A 25 2.10 -25.73 -5.36
CA ARG A 25 1.32 -24.74 -6.15
C ARG A 25 2.23 -23.85 -7.01
N LEU A 26 3.53 -23.84 -6.75
CA LEU A 26 4.50 -23.14 -7.58
C LEU A 26 4.84 -23.93 -8.84
N THR A 27 4.66 -23.28 -9.99
CA THR A 27 5.20 -23.79 -11.25
C THR A 27 6.74 -23.82 -11.21
N ASP A 28 7.36 -24.73 -11.97
CA ASP A 28 8.83 -24.81 -12.06
C ASP A 28 9.47 -23.48 -12.47
N ALA A 29 8.83 -22.75 -13.41
CA ALA A 29 9.25 -21.41 -13.81
C ALA A 29 9.18 -20.39 -12.66
N ALA A 30 8.13 -20.42 -11.84
CA ALA A 30 8.01 -19.56 -10.66
C ALA A 30 9.07 -19.88 -9.61
N ARG A 31 9.34 -21.17 -9.36
CA ARG A 31 10.37 -21.62 -8.42
C ARG A 31 11.77 -21.19 -8.86
N LYS A 32 12.12 -21.40 -10.15
CA LYS A 32 13.39 -20.93 -10.74
C LYS A 32 13.53 -19.42 -10.64
N LEU A 33 12.46 -18.67 -10.96
CA LEU A 33 12.43 -17.22 -10.83
C LEU A 33 12.69 -16.77 -9.40
N TYR A 34 11.98 -17.36 -8.45
CA TYR A 34 12.09 -17.00 -7.04
C TYR A 34 13.48 -17.28 -6.48
N ARG A 35 14.08 -18.43 -6.79
CA ARG A 35 15.46 -18.76 -6.39
C ARG A 35 16.48 -17.75 -6.91
N LYS A 36 16.31 -17.22 -8.13
CA LYS A 36 17.20 -16.15 -8.62
C LYS A 36 16.96 -14.82 -7.91
N ILE A 37 15.73 -14.46 -7.61
CA ILE A 37 15.43 -13.24 -6.83
C ILE A 37 16.08 -13.35 -5.45
N ILE A 38 15.93 -14.49 -4.76
CA ILE A 38 16.59 -14.78 -3.48
C ILE A 38 18.12 -14.65 -3.60
N ALA A 39 18.71 -15.26 -4.63
CA ALA A 39 20.16 -15.21 -4.84
C ALA A 39 20.69 -13.81 -5.18
N SER A 40 19.86 -12.95 -5.79
CA SER A 40 20.21 -11.57 -6.14
C SER A 40 19.91 -10.56 -5.02
N TYR A 41 19.47 -11.00 -3.85
CA TYR A 41 19.12 -10.08 -2.75
C TYR A 41 20.37 -9.41 -2.18
N ASN A 42 20.38 -8.07 -2.20
CA ASN A 42 21.44 -7.27 -1.64
C ASN A 42 21.01 -6.71 -0.27
N TRP A 43 21.67 -7.18 0.80
CA TRP A 43 21.41 -6.79 2.18
C TRP A 43 21.74 -5.32 2.48
N GLU A 44 22.65 -4.70 1.75
CA GLU A 44 22.98 -3.28 1.93
C GLU A 44 21.87 -2.38 1.39
N ASN A 45 21.26 -2.81 0.27
CA ASN A 45 20.22 -2.06 -0.41
C ASN A 45 18.80 -2.43 0.06
N GLY A 46 18.62 -3.59 0.70
CA GLY A 46 17.33 -4.08 1.16
C GLY A 46 16.43 -4.64 0.05
N TYR A 47 16.96 -4.90 -1.16
CA TYR A 47 16.19 -5.44 -2.28
C TYR A 47 17.04 -6.32 -3.20
N ALA A 48 16.37 -7.17 -3.98
CA ALA A 48 16.94 -7.95 -5.06
C ALA A 48 16.72 -7.25 -6.41
N GLU A 49 17.80 -7.01 -7.16
CA GLU A 49 17.70 -6.49 -8.54
C GLU A 49 17.71 -7.62 -9.56
N CYS A 50 16.68 -7.67 -10.40
CA CYS A 50 16.58 -8.65 -11.49
C CYS A 50 15.99 -7.97 -12.74
N SER A 51 16.76 -7.93 -13.83
CA SER A 51 16.25 -7.49 -15.14
C SER A 51 15.53 -8.64 -15.86
N ASP A 52 14.54 -8.29 -16.68
CA ASP A 52 13.78 -9.28 -17.46
C ASP A 52 14.69 -10.06 -18.42
N ASN A 53 15.69 -9.39 -19.01
CA ASN A 53 16.69 -10.00 -19.88
C ASN A 53 17.69 -10.89 -19.12
N PHE A 54 18.04 -10.55 -17.88
CA PHE A 54 18.90 -11.38 -17.01
C PHE A 54 18.20 -12.67 -16.60
N VAL A 55 16.89 -12.60 -16.41
CA VAL A 55 16.06 -13.75 -16.04
C VAL A 55 15.85 -14.70 -17.22
N THR A 56 15.62 -14.20 -18.43
CA THR A 56 15.41 -15.07 -19.61
C THR A 56 16.69 -15.72 -20.12
N HIS A 57 17.84 -15.04 -20.11
CA HIS A 57 19.11 -15.62 -20.58
C HIS A 57 19.68 -16.72 -19.68
N LYS A 58 19.23 -16.84 -18.42
CA LYS A 58 19.81 -17.76 -17.42
C LYS A 58 18.86 -18.84 -16.91
N MET A 59 17.60 -18.88 -17.37
CA MET A 59 16.58 -19.81 -16.87
C MET A 59 16.09 -20.84 -17.89
N ASP A 60 16.62 -20.86 -19.12
CA ASP A 60 16.14 -21.72 -20.22
C ASP A 60 14.61 -21.77 -20.30
N THR A 61 13.97 -20.62 -20.07
CA THR A 61 12.53 -20.51 -19.88
C THR A 61 11.99 -19.36 -20.73
N SER A 62 10.84 -19.57 -21.36
CA SER A 62 10.23 -18.55 -22.22
C SER A 62 9.80 -17.31 -21.41
N LEU A 63 9.89 -16.13 -22.03
CA LEU A 63 9.46 -14.85 -21.43
C LEU A 63 8.01 -14.90 -20.93
N ARG A 64 7.13 -15.62 -21.63
CA ARG A 64 5.73 -15.83 -21.22
C ARG A 64 5.62 -16.58 -19.89
N SER A 65 6.45 -17.59 -19.69
CA SER A 65 6.50 -18.39 -18.46
C SER A 65 7.10 -17.59 -17.31
N VAL A 66 8.11 -16.76 -17.57
CA VAL A 66 8.66 -15.80 -16.59
C VAL A 66 7.59 -14.80 -16.15
N LYS A 67 6.83 -14.21 -17.08
CA LYS A 67 5.73 -13.28 -16.76
C LYS A 67 4.64 -13.94 -15.92
N ARG A 68 4.27 -15.19 -16.24
CA ARG A 68 3.31 -15.98 -15.44
C ARG A 68 3.87 -16.32 -14.06
N GLY A 69 5.12 -16.76 -13.98
CA GLY A 69 5.80 -17.05 -12.72
C GLY A 69 5.89 -15.81 -11.82
N ARG A 70 6.26 -14.66 -12.39
CA ARG A 70 6.25 -13.37 -11.68
C ARG A 70 4.88 -13.04 -11.12
N LYS A 71 3.83 -13.16 -11.96
CA LYS A 71 2.45 -12.93 -11.53
C LYS A 71 2.09 -13.82 -10.34
N LEU A 72 2.41 -15.12 -10.42
CA LEU A 72 2.14 -16.07 -9.34
C LEU A 72 2.90 -15.73 -8.04
N LEU A 73 4.17 -15.33 -8.13
CA LEU A 73 4.94 -14.94 -6.94
C LEU A 73 4.40 -13.67 -6.26
N LEU A 74 3.87 -12.73 -7.04
CA LEU A 74 3.21 -11.52 -6.53
C LEU A 74 1.84 -11.85 -5.91
N GLU A 75 1.02 -12.67 -6.57
CA GLU A 75 -0.29 -13.09 -6.06
C GLU A 75 -0.17 -13.90 -4.76
N THR A 76 0.90 -14.67 -4.62
CA THR A 76 1.20 -15.43 -3.40
C THR A 76 1.97 -14.62 -2.38
N ALA A 77 2.25 -13.35 -2.64
CA ALA A 77 3.02 -12.43 -1.80
C ALA A 77 4.38 -12.96 -1.34
N ARG A 78 5.00 -13.83 -2.15
CA ARG A 78 6.37 -14.35 -1.94
C ARG A 78 7.44 -13.31 -2.26
N VAL A 79 7.09 -12.32 -3.08
CA VAL A 79 7.89 -11.15 -3.43
C VAL A 79 6.97 -9.93 -3.50
N SER A 80 7.50 -8.75 -3.28
CA SER A 80 6.87 -7.47 -3.59
C SER A 80 7.75 -6.67 -4.56
N ILE A 81 7.17 -5.76 -5.34
CA ILE A 81 7.95 -4.90 -6.25
C ILE A 81 8.18 -3.55 -5.56
N VAL A 82 9.44 -3.26 -5.23
CA VAL A 82 9.86 -1.95 -4.71
C VAL A 82 9.96 -0.93 -5.84
N ARG A 83 10.49 -1.36 -7.00
CA ARG A 83 10.55 -0.55 -8.21
C ARG A 83 10.39 -1.43 -9.43
N LYS A 84 9.43 -1.09 -10.28
CA LYS A 84 9.22 -1.81 -11.53
C LYS A 84 10.33 -1.46 -12.51
N GLY A 85 10.97 -2.49 -13.08
CA GLY A 85 11.91 -2.33 -14.17
C GLY A 85 11.20 -1.92 -15.47
N GLY A 86 11.95 -1.39 -16.41
CA GLY A 86 11.39 -0.87 -17.66
C GLY A 86 12.46 -0.36 -18.61
N ARG A 87 12.02 0.20 -19.73
CA ARG A 87 12.90 0.84 -20.71
C ARG A 87 12.41 2.27 -20.92
N ARG A 88 13.31 3.26 -20.81
CA ARG A 88 13.06 4.64 -21.21
C ARG A 88 14.15 5.03 -22.20
N GLY A 89 13.76 5.23 -23.46
CA GLY A 89 14.71 5.41 -24.55
C GLY A 89 15.65 4.21 -24.73
N THR A 90 16.96 4.44 -24.60
CA THR A 90 18.01 3.42 -24.69
C THR A 90 18.31 2.73 -23.36
N GLU A 91 17.87 3.31 -22.24
CA GLU A 91 18.20 2.84 -20.90
C GLU A 91 17.22 1.75 -20.43
N THR A 92 17.75 0.64 -19.91
CA THR A 92 16.95 -0.48 -19.42
C THR A 92 17.22 -0.69 -17.94
N TRP A 93 16.19 -0.63 -17.11
CA TRP A 93 16.31 -0.79 -15.66
C TRP A 93 15.80 -2.14 -15.19
N SER A 94 16.49 -2.70 -14.21
CA SER A 94 16.10 -3.92 -13.51
C SER A 94 14.88 -3.70 -12.63
N THR A 95 14.07 -4.73 -12.45
CA THR A 95 13.02 -4.73 -11.42
C THR A 95 13.66 -4.97 -10.07
N ARG A 96 13.27 -4.17 -9.07
CA ARG A 96 13.67 -4.35 -7.67
C ARG A 96 12.56 -5.09 -6.92
N TYR A 97 12.92 -6.21 -6.32
CA TYR A 97 12.04 -7.04 -5.52
C TYR A 97 12.42 -6.96 -4.05
N ASP A 98 11.42 -6.88 -3.19
CA ASP A 98 11.60 -7.12 -1.76
C ASP A 98 11.11 -8.54 -1.40
N LEU A 99 11.72 -9.10 -0.35
CA LEU A 99 11.56 -10.48 0.09
C LEU A 99 11.04 -10.50 1.53
N PRO A 100 9.78 -10.94 1.76
CA PRO A 100 9.28 -11.15 3.11
C PRO A 100 9.96 -12.37 3.74
N PHE A 101 11.00 -12.13 4.55
CA PHE A 101 11.77 -13.21 5.21
C PHE A 101 10.96 -14.07 6.19
N GLY A 102 9.83 -13.53 6.68
CA GLY A 102 8.85 -14.22 7.51
C GLY A 102 7.85 -15.07 6.71
N TYR A 103 7.93 -15.09 5.39
CA TYR A 103 6.96 -15.78 4.55
C TYR A 103 7.02 -17.30 4.72
N ARG A 104 5.86 -17.95 4.88
CA ARG A 104 5.70 -19.41 4.76
C ARG A 104 4.47 -19.77 3.94
N GLY A 105 4.68 -20.59 2.92
CA GLY A 105 3.63 -21.00 1.99
C GLY A 105 3.74 -22.44 1.49
N SER A 106 4.75 -23.20 1.94
CA SER A 106 4.88 -24.64 1.69
C SER A 106 3.63 -25.43 2.07
N ASP A 107 3.41 -26.56 1.41
CA ASP A 107 2.25 -27.42 1.65
C ASP A 107 2.26 -27.96 3.09
N GLU A 108 3.45 -28.29 3.62
CA GLU A 108 3.64 -28.68 5.02
C GLU A 108 3.19 -27.57 5.98
N PHE A 109 3.62 -26.33 5.76
CA PHE A 109 3.20 -25.20 6.60
C PHE A 109 1.70 -24.98 6.53
N ARG A 110 1.11 -25.02 5.32
CA ARG A 110 -0.33 -24.81 5.15
C ARG A 110 -1.13 -25.89 5.84
N LEU A 111 -0.70 -27.16 5.79
CA LEU A 111 -1.37 -28.25 6.50
C LEU A 111 -1.47 -27.95 8.01
N LEU A 112 -0.39 -27.43 8.59
CA LEU A 112 -0.33 -27.07 10.00
C LEU A 112 -1.05 -25.75 10.33
N ASN A 113 -1.15 -24.83 9.37
CA ASN A 113 -1.73 -23.49 9.53
C ASN A 113 -3.13 -23.37 8.90
N GLY A 114 -3.95 -24.44 8.97
CA GLY A 114 -5.36 -24.41 8.54
C GLY A 114 -5.57 -24.11 7.05
N GLY A 115 -4.64 -24.55 6.20
CA GLY A 115 -4.63 -24.36 4.74
C GLY A 115 -4.07 -23.02 4.27
N ARG A 116 -3.68 -22.13 5.19
CA ARG A 116 -3.29 -20.74 4.90
C ARG A 116 -1.78 -20.56 4.88
N HIS A 117 -1.30 -19.75 3.94
CA HIS A 117 0.06 -19.22 3.98
C HIS A 117 0.11 -18.00 4.91
N THR A 118 1.30 -17.55 5.29
CA THR A 118 1.51 -16.33 6.10
C THR A 118 2.68 -15.53 5.58
N LEU A 119 2.62 -14.20 5.74
CA LEU A 119 3.73 -13.29 5.45
C LEU A 119 4.73 -13.20 6.61
N ASP A 120 4.26 -13.51 7.82
CA ASP A 120 5.08 -13.61 9.01
C ASP A 120 4.66 -14.84 9.83
N TRP A 121 5.49 -15.88 9.79
CA TRP A 121 5.25 -17.10 10.57
C TRP A 121 5.49 -16.89 12.07
N LEU A 122 6.23 -15.85 12.47
CA LEU A 122 6.43 -15.53 13.90
C LEU A 122 5.12 -15.10 14.58
N ALA A 123 4.19 -14.55 13.81
CA ALA A 123 2.85 -14.19 14.25
C ALA A 123 1.90 -15.42 14.35
N THR A 124 2.36 -16.61 13.95
CA THR A 124 1.56 -17.83 13.98
C THR A 124 2.06 -18.78 15.08
N PRO A 125 1.18 -19.65 15.63
CA PRO A 125 1.62 -20.68 16.57
C PRO A 125 2.39 -21.83 15.88
N VAL A 126 2.44 -21.84 14.55
CA VAL A 126 3.03 -22.91 13.73
C VAL A 126 4.51 -22.61 13.49
N THR A 127 5.37 -23.60 13.72
CA THR A 127 6.81 -23.50 13.44
C THR A 127 7.32 -24.76 12.77
N LEU A 128 8.00 -24.62 11.64
CA LEU A 128 8.68 -25.72 10.96
C LEU A 128 10.05 -26.00 11.59
N PRO A 129 10.68 -27.16 11.34
CA PRO A 129 11.98 -27.50 11.93
C PRO A 129 13.08 -26.44 11.74
N PHE A 130 13.10 -25.75 10.60
CA PHE A 130 14.08 -24.69 10.27
C PHE A 130 13.75 -23.30 10.86
N ASP A 131 12.59 -23.14 11.49
CA ASP A 131 12.10 -21.87 12.08
C ASP A 131 12.59 -21.66 13.52
N ARG A 132 12.93 -22.77 14.21
CA ARG A 132 13.30 -22.81 15.63
C ARG A 132 14.46 -21.90 16.08
N PRO A 133 15.46 -21.50 15.25
CA PRO A 133 16.54 -20.61 15.72
C PRO A 133 16.14 -19.16 16.02
N LEU A 134 14.98 -18.67 15.53
CA LEU A 134 14.59 -17.25 15.65
C LEU A 134 13.56 -16.95 16.75
N ARG A 135 12.90 -17.98 17.27
CA ARG A 135 12.02 -17.81 18.42
C ARG A 135 12.93 -17.57 19.63
N ARG A 136 13.15 -16.29 20.01
CA ARG A 136 13.70 -15.96 21.33
C ARG A 136 12.89 -16.78 22.33
N LYS A 137 13.54 -17.68 23.07
CA LYS A 137 12.89 -18.46 24.13
C LYS A 137 12.18 -17.46 25.03
N SER A 138 10.86 -17.38 24.97
CA SER A 138 10.07 -16.86 26.07
C SER A 138 10.33 -17.82 27.22
N GLN A 139 11.16 -17.40 28.18
CA GLN A 139 11.25 -18.08 29.46
C GLN A 139 9.89 -17.91 30.13
N SER A 140 9.11 -18.99 30.21
CA SER A 140 7.88 -19.00 30.98
C SER A 140 8.16 -19.28 32.46
N ALA A 141 7.62 -18.37 33.27
CA ALA A 141 7.14 -18.51 34.65
C ALA A 141 8.16 -18.77 35.77
N LYS A 142 8.26 -17.79 36.69
CA LYS A 142 7.87 -17.99 38.10
C LYS A 142 7.46 -16.67 38.76
N THR A 143 6.36 -16.80 39.50
CA THR A 143 5.65 -15.89 40.40
C THR A 143 6.53 -15.00 41.27
N ALA A 144 6.26 -13.68 41.30
CA ALA A 144 6.19 -12.80 42.49
C ALA A 144 6.28 -11.31 42.09
N LEU A 145 5.27 -10.50 42.44
CA LEU A 145 5.40 -9.06 42.69
C LEU A 145 5.86 -8.85 44.15
N PRO A 146 6.33 -7.66 44.60
CA PRO A 146 6.85 -6.50 43.85
C PRO A 146 8.23 -6.03 44.37
N LYS A 147 8.94 -5.18 43.61
CA LYS A 147 9.80 -4.09 44.16
C LYS A 147 10.25 -3.11 43.07
N VAL A 148 9.79 -1.88 43.20
CA VAL A 148 10.36 -0.66 42.59
C VAL A 148 11.67 -0.34 43.33
N PRO A 149 12.74 0.08 42.63
CA PRO A 149 13.18 1.48 42.79
C PRO A 149 13.66 2.17 41.49
N ASN A 150 13.05 3.34 41.24
CA ASN A 150 13.62 4.65 40.87
C ASN A 150 14.73 4.75 39.79
N PHE A 151 14.30 5.21 38.59
CA PHE A 151 14.66 6.46 37.85
C PHE A 151 16.01 7.18 38.15
N PRO A 152 16.64 7.81 37.11
CA PRO A 152 16.13 9.08 36.58
C PRO A 152 15.96 9.14 35.05
N ILE A 153 14.77 9.59 34.69
CA ILE A 153 14.46 10.39 33.49
C ILE A 153 15.26 11.69 33.58
N SER A 154 15.94 12.07 32.50
CA SER A 154 16.35 13.46 32.30
C SER A 154 15.27 14.13 31.43
N GLN A 155 14.38 14.86 32.09
CA GLN A 155 13.44 15.79 31.47
C GLN A 155 13.99 17.21 31.62
N SER A 156 13.46 18.07 30.75
CA SER A 156 13.45 19.54 30.77
C SER A 156 14.64 20.26 30.15
N ALA A 157 14.38 20.85 28.97
CA ALA A 157 14.45 22.29 28.83
C ALA A 157 13.45 22.75 27.76
N THR A 158 12.31 23.26 28.24
CA THR A 158 11.33 24.06 27.51
C THR A 158 12.01 25.33 26.99
N VAL A 159 12.09 25.49 25.66
CA VAL A 159 12.26 26.81 25.03
C VAL A 159 11.49 26.80 23.70
N ALA A 160 10.32 27.43 23.68
CA ALA A 160 9.89 28.21 22.51
C ALA A 160 10.41 29.66 22.72
N PRO A 161 10.48 30.57 21.71
CA PRO A 161 9.94 30.50 20.35
C PRO A 161 10.86 31.08 19.23
N LYS A 162 10.58 30.78 17.94
CA LYS A 162 10.10 31.76 16.93
C LYS A 162 9.98 31.15 15.53
N PRO A 163 9.05 31.67 14.70
CA PRO A 163 8.51 31.00 13.54
C PRO A 163 9.38 31.24 12.32
N ILE A 164 9.56 30.20 11.50
CA ILE A 164 9.89 30.37 10.10
C ILE A 164 8.78 29.69 9.33
N SER A 165 7.85 30.54 8.91
CA SER A 165 6.85 30.28 7.90
C SER A 165 7.53 29.70 6.65
N LYS A 166 7.23 28.43 6.39
CA LYS A 166 6.95 27.97 5.03
C LYS A 166 5.59 27.33 5.09
N GLU A 167 4.60 28.19 4.97
CA GLU A 167 3.26 27.82 4.52
C GLU A 167 3.48 27.16 3.15
N ILE A 168 3.41 25.84 3.12
CA ILE A 168 3.20 25.12 1.88
C ILE A 168 1.72 24.78 1.93
N ASP A 169 0.95 25.42 1.05
CA ASP A 169 -0.33 24.89 0.61
C ASP A 169 -0.05 23.55 -0.06
N ILE A 170 0.01 22.49 0.75
CA ILE A 170 0.13 21.12 0.26
C ILE A 170 -1.32 20.63 0.11
N PRO A 171 -1.79 20.37 -1.13
CA PRO A 171 -3.07 19.69 -1.32
C PRO A 171 -3.03 18.32 -0.60
N PRO A 172 -4.19 17.76 -0.20
CA PRO A 172 -4.25 16.49 0.52
C PRO A 172 -3.41 15.41 -0.18
N PRO A 173 -2.79 14.49 0.60
CA PRO A 173 -1.76 13.58 0.09
C PRO A 173 -2.26 12.80 -1.12
N THR A 174 -1.58 13.01 -2.24
CA THR A 174 -1.86 12.40 -3.54
C THR A 174 -1.68 10.89 -3.44
N GLY A 175 -2.76 10.15 -3.72
CA GLY A 175 -2.85 8.71 -3.52
C GLY A 175 -1.78 7.92 -4.27
N SER A 176 -0.96 7.18 -3.52
CA SER A 176 -0.11 6.13 -4.05
C SER A 176 -0.94 4.85 -4.26
N ALA A 177 -1.21 4.51 -5.52
CA ALA A 177 -1.89 3.29 -5.92
C ALA A 177 -1.12 2.01 -5.50
N GLY A 178 -1.78 1.11 -4.75
CA GLY A 178 -1.31 -0.24 -4.43
C GLY A 178 -2.48 -1.24 -4.25
N PRO A 179 -2.30 -2.54 -4.59
CA PRO A 179 -3.37 -3.40 -5.11
C PRO A 179 -4.13 -4.28 -4.08
N ASP A 180 -5.34 -4.70 -4.47
CA ASP A 180 -6.34 -5.52 -3.76
C ASP A 180 -5.91 -6.97 -3.36
N GLY A 181 -5.97 -7.28 -2.04
CA GLY A 181 -6.59 -8.47 -1.37
C GLY A 181 -5.93 -9.88 -1.41
N PRO A 182 -6.32 -10.87 -0.54
CA PRO A 182 -7.60 -10.97 0.21
C PRO A 182 -7.62 -11.56 1.68
N ARG A 183 -8.47 -10.98 2.55
CA ARG A 183 -9.61 -11.52 3.37
C ARG A 183 -9.52 -12.66 4.46
N VAL A 184 -9.93 -12.25 5.68
CA VAL A 184 -10.90 -12.79 6.72
C VAL A 184 -10.47 -13.64 7.95
N GLY A 185 -10.83 -13.07 9.12
CA GLY A 185 -11.51 -13.69 10.29
C GLY A 185 -11.13 -12.95 11.60
N GLY A 186 -11.97 -12.43 12.49
CA GLY A 186 -13.42 -12.33 12.67
C GLY A 186 -13.70 -12.21 14.19
N ARG A 187 -14.29 -11.12 14.67
CA ARG A 187 -15.11 -11.08 15.91
C ARG A 187 -16.00 -9.84 15.94
N GLU A 188 -17.28 -10.07 16.20
CA GLU A 188 -18.36 -9.09 16.24
C GLU A 188 -18.25 -8.15 17.44
N VAL A 189 -18.49 -6.86 17.20
CA VAL A 189 -19.40 -6.04 18.02
C VAL A 189 -20.16 -5.14 17.03
N ALA A 190 -21.48 -5.12 17.15
CA ALA A 190 -22.39 -4.33 16.33
C ALA A 190 -22.13 -2.83 16.49
N THR A 191 -22.24 -2.03 15.43
CA THR A 191 -23.40 -1.14 15.13
C THR A 191 -23.11 -0.32 13.86
N ILE A 192 -24.19 0.03 13.15
CA ILE A 192 -24.34 0.92 11.98
C ILE A 192 -24.09 0.28 10.58
N THR A 193 -25.21 0.14 9.89
CA THR A 193 -25.48 -0.40 8.57
C THR A 193 -24.71 0.28 7.42
N SER A 194 -23.91 -0.54 6.74
CA SER A 194 -23.69 -0.60 5.28
C SER A 194 -24.55 0.32 4.39
N ALA A 195 -23.88 1.21 3.64
CA ALA A 195 -24.34 1.65 2.32
C ALA A 195 -23.15 1.61 1.33
N CYS A 196 -23.29 0.79 0.29
CA CYS A 196 -22.51 0.73 -0.96
C CYS A 196 -20.99 1.00 -0.90
N ALA A 197 -20.17 -0.05 -0.84
CA ALA A 197 -18.75 -0.01 -1.23
C ALA A 197 -18.54 0.13 -2.77
N GLY A 198 -19.58 0.54 -3.50
CA GLY A 198 -19.56 0.80 -4.93
C GLY A 198 -19.53 2.31 -5.20
N PRO A 199 -19.36 2.71 -6.47
CA PRO A 199 -19.40 4.12 -6.83
C PRO A 199 -20.77 4.74 -6.50
N PRO A 200 -20.86 6.08 -6.38
CA PRO A 200 -22.11 6.75 -6.09
C PRO A 200 -23.23 6.39 -7.08
N PRO A 201 -24.52 6.49 -6.68
CA PRO A 201 -25.63 6.39 -7.62
C PRO A 201 -25.40 7.38 -8.76
N SER A 202 -25.68 6.99 -10.02
CA SER A 202 -25.36 7.73 -11.26
C SER A 202 -23.93 7.62 -11.80
N TYR A 203 -23.11 6.71 -11.25
CA TYR A 203 -21.81 6.36 -11.82
C TYR A 203 -21.76 4.89 -12.26
N ALA A 204 -21.01 4.63 -13.32
CA ALA A 204 -20.72 3.29 -13.82
C ALA A 204 -19.21 3.05 -13.84
N VAL A 205 -18.79 1.82 -13.56
CA VAL A 205 -17.37 1.45 -13.58
C VAL A 205 -16.93 1.10 -15.01
N TRP A 206 -15.83 1.70 -15.43
CA TRP A 206 -15.19 1.53 -16.73
C TRP A 206 -13.73 1.17 -16.56
N ARG A 207 -13.24 0.29 -17.43
CA ARG A 207 -11.82 -0.05 -17.51
C ARG A 207 -11.16 0.69 -18.66
N ILE A 208 -10.07 1.39 -18.39
CA ILE A 208 -9.28 2.05 -19.42
C ILE A 208 -8.46 0.98 -20.13
N THR A 209 -8.62 0.86 -21.44
CA THR A 209 -7.96 -0.15 -22.28
C THR A 209 -6.80 0.41 -23.08
N HIS A 210 -6.81 1.72 -23.29
CA HIS A 210 -5.79 2.48 -23.99
C HIS A 210 -5.87 3.92 -23.51
N ALA A 211 -4.72 4.58 -23.36
CA ALA A 211 -4.65 6.00 -23.08
C ALA A 211 -3.35 6.55 -23.69
N GLY A 212 -3.41 7.76 -24.24
CA GLY A 212 -2.26 8.46 -24.81
C GLY A 212 -2.59 9.92 -25.04
N TYR A 213 -1.57 10.79 -24.98
CA TYR A 213 -1.74 12.15 -25.44
C TYR A 213 -1.68 12.19 -26.97
N VAL A 214 -2.52 13.02 -27.56
CA VAL A 214 -2.65 13.17 -29.01
C VAL A 214 -2.70 14.65 -29.32
N GLY A 215 -1.82 15.10 -30.22
CA GLY A 215 -1.85 16.48 -30.71
C GLY A 215 -3.11 16.79 -31.52
N VAL A 216 -3.51 18.05 -31.53
CA VAL A 216 -4.61 18.52 -32.38
C VAL A 216 -4.11 18.59 -33.82
N LYS A 217 -4.87 18.02 -34.77
CA LYS A 217 -4.54 18.10 -36.20
C LYS A 217 -4.39 19.57 -36.63
N GLY A 218 -3.19 19.98 -37.02
CA GLY A 218 -2.88 21.34 -37.49
C GLY A 218 -2.07 22.19 -36.52
N GLN A 219 -1.75 21.68 -35.33
CA GLN A 219 -0.80 22.30 -34.39
C GLN A 219 0.53 21.54 -34.38
N SER A 220 1.55 22.15 -33.77
CA SER A 220 2.92 21.64 -33.78
C SER A 220 3.02 20.26 -33.11
N GLU A 221 3.99 19.42 -33.50
CA GLU A 221 4.18 18.09 -32.90
C GLU A 221 4.52 18.13 -31.40
N ASP A 222 4.75 19.32 -30.84
CA ASP A 222 5.06 19.54 -29.42
C ASP A 222 3.80 19.80 -28.55
N ASP A 223 2.63 20.03 -29.16
CA ASP A 223 1.37 20.39 -28.47
C ASP A 223 0.50 19.13 -28.22
N TYR A 224 0.95 18.25 -27.31
CA TYR A 224 0.23 17.04 -26.88
C TYR A 224 -0.85 17.34 -25.81
N ASP A 225 -1.74 18.29 -26.09
CA ASP A 225 -2.62 18.87 -25.05
C ASP A 225 -3.94 18.11 -24.84
N THR A 226 -4.17 17.01 -25.58
CA THR A 226 -5.41 16.24 -25.48
C THR A 226 -5.14 14.80 -25.06
N LEU A 227 -5.75 14.39 -23.95
CA LEU A 227 -5.79 12.99 -23.54
C LEU A 227 -6.86 12.24 -24.34
N LEU A 228 -6.45 11.18 -25.03
CA LEU A 228 -7.34 10.20 -25.66
C LEU A 228 -7.32 8.91 -24.84
N ALA A 229 -8.46 8.53 -24.26
CA ALA A 229 -8.62 7.27 -23.53
C ALA A 229 -9.79 6.42 -24.09
N HIS A 230 -9.54 5.13 -24.29
CA HIS A 230 -10.58 4.16 -24.67
C HIS A 230 -11.02 3.36 -23.45
N LEU A 231 -12.29 3.51 -23.07
CA LEU A 231 -12.91 2.90 -21.91
C LEU A 231 -13.84 1.75 -22.32
N ARG A 232 -13.84 0.68 -21.53
CA ARG A 232 -14.73 -0.48 -21.68
C ARG A 232 -15.50 -0.72 -20.40
N SER A 233 -16.83 -0.81 -20.51
CA SER A 233 -17.64 -1.21 -19.36
C SER A 233 -17.63 -2.72 -19.18
N GLN A 234 -17.94 -3.19 -17.97
CA GLN A 234 -18.11 -4.62 -17.70
C GLN A 234 -19.22 -5.26 -18.56
N ARG A 235 -20.21 -4.47 -18.98
CA ARG A 235 -21.30 -4.89 -19.88
C ARG A 235 -20.90 -4.88 -21.37
N GLY A 236 -19.62 -4.67 -21.68
CA GLY A 236 -19.09 -4.67 -23.05
C GLY A 236 -19.24 -3.35 -23.80
N GLY A 237 -19.79 -2.31 -23.16
CA GLY A 237 -19.92 -0.96 -23.73
C GLY A 237 -18.55 -0.36 -24.05
N LYS A 238 -18.51 0.46 -25.10
CA LYS A 238 -17.30 1.18 -25.53
C LYS A 238 -17.52 2.68 -25.37
N PHE A 239 -16.55 3.37 -24.83
CA PHE A 239 -16.57 4.83 -24.75
C PHE A 239 -15.17 5.36 -25.08
N THR A 240 -15.10 6.46 -25.82
CA THR A 240 -13.84 7.15 -26.13
C THR A 240 -13.90 8.49 -25.45
N LEU A 241 -13.09 8.66 -24.42
CA LEU A 241 -12.86 9.95 -23.78
C LEU A 241 -11.80 10.70 -24.58
N ARG A 242 -12.12 11.95 -24.91
CA ARG A 242 -11.18 12.89 -25.51
C ARG A 242 -11.35 14.21 -24.78
N CYS A 243 -10.41 14.53 -23.90
CA CYS A 243 -10.44 15.75 -23.10
C CYS A 243 -9.11 16.49 -23.18
N HIS A 244 -9.17 17.82 -23.11
CA HIS A 244 -7.98 18.67 -23.06
C HIS A 244 -7.35 18.59 -21.65
N ILE A 245 -6.03 18.73 -21.53
CA ILE A 245 -5.35 18.70 -20.22
C ILE A 245 -5.87 19.80 -19.28
N ASP A 246 -6.16 20.99 -19.81
CA ASP A 246 -6.74 22.11 -19.05
C ASP A 246 -8.26 22.03 -18.87
N SER A 247 -8.87 20.88 -19.08
CA SER A 247 -10.33 20.74 -18.93
C SER A 247 -10.71 20.16 -17.58
N ASP A 248 -11.82 20.62 -17.01
CA ASP A 248 -12.36 20.06 -15.76
C ASP A 248 -12.61 18.53 -15.82
N GLU A 249 -12.84 17.99 -17.03
CA GLU A 249 -12.96 16.53 -17.23
C GLU A 249 -11.63 15.82 -16.97
N TYR A 250 -10.53 16.43 -17.39
CA TYR A 250 -9.18 15.95 -17.11
C TYR A 250 -8.86 16.11 -15.62
N ASP A 251 -9.15 17.26 -15.00
CA ASP A 251 -8.93 17.48 -13.57
C ASP A 251 -9.69 16.46 -12.70
N SER A 252 -10.94 16.17 -13.04
CA SER A 252 -11.73 15.17 -12.32
C SER A 252 -11.21 13.75 -12.54
N LEU A 253 -10.69 13.44 -13.73
CA LEU A 253 -10.05 12.15 -14.03
C LEU A 253 -8.72 12.02 -13.28
N GLU A 254 -7.91 13.08 -13.25
CA GLU A 254 -6.66 13.15 -12.51
C GLU A 254 -6.91 12.97 -11.01
N SER A 255 -7.89 13.67 -10.46
CA SER A 255 -8.29 13.55 -9.05
C SER A 255 -8.75 12.14 -8.68
N ALA A 256 -9.48 11.48 -9.57
CA ALA A 256 -9.97 10.11 -9.38
C ALA A 256 -8.87 9.04 -9.51
N MET A 257 -7.80 9.32 -10.26
CA MET A 257 -6.83 8.31 -10.70
C MET A 257 -5.39 8.57 -10.26
N GLY A 258 -5.10 9.77 -9.73
CA GLY A 258 -3.77 10.25 -9.36
C GLY A 258 -2.83 10.31 -10.57
N ILE A 259 -3.25 10.97 -11.66
CA ILE A 259 -2.50 11.02 -12.92
C ILE A 259 -1.43 12.11 -12.85
N ASP A 260 -0.21 11.73 -12.47
CA ASP A 260 0.95 12.61 -12.65
C ASP A 260 1.52 12.46 -14.07
N GLY A 261 0.77 12.96 -15.06
CA GLY A 261 1.23 13.16 -16.45
C GLY A 261 1.56 11.91 -17.30
N GLU A 262 1.33 10.67 -16.84
CA GLU A 262 1.67 9.45 -17.60
C GLU A 262 0.43 8.62 -18.02
N PRO A 263 -0.04 8.71 -19.28
CA PRO A 263 -1.19 7.95 -19.79
C PRO A 263 -0.97 6.43 -19.78
N GLU A 264 0.27 5.97 -19.87
CA GLU A 264 0.60 4.54 -19.82
C GLU A 264 0.20 3.90 -18.47
N ARG A 265 0.18 4.68 -17.39
CA ARG A 265 -0.25 4.22 -16.06
C ARG A 265 -1.76 4.05 -15.94
N LEU A 266 -2.53 4.66 -16.84
CA LEU A 266 -3.98 4.53 -16.89
C LEU A 266 -4.44 3.20 -17.47
N VAL A 267 -3.66 2.64 -18.40
CA VAL A 267 -4.03 1.41 -19.11
C VAL A 267 -4.20 0.26 -18.13
N GLY A 268 -5.40 -0.33 -18.15
CA GLY A 268 -5.80 -1.45 -17.32
C GLY A 268 -6.48 -1.07 -16.01
N ARG A 269 -6.46 0.21 -15.60
CA ARG A 269 -7.12 0.69 -14.38
C ARG A 269 -8.64 0.84 -14.57
N GLU A 270 -9.37 0.76 -13.46
CA GLU A 270 -10.81 1.02 -13.40
C GLU A 270 -11.04 2.47 -12.94
N VAL A 271 -12.07 3.12 -13.48
CA VAL A 271 -12.55 4.44 -13.07
C VAL A 271 -14.07 4.42 -13.04
N ALA A 272 -14.70 5.12 -12.10
CA ALA A 272 -16.15 5.33 -12.14
C ALA A 272 -16.45 6.63 -12.88
N MET A 273 -17.33 6.56 -13.88
CA MET A 273 -17.70 7.69 -14.75
C MET A 273 -19.20 7.95 -14.65
N SER A 274 -19.59 9.23 -14.65
CA SER A 274 -20.98 9.66 -14.61
C SER A 274 -21.82 9.09 -15.79
N THR A 275 -23.04 8.69 -15.49
CA THR A 275 -23.98 8.07 -16.45
C THR A 275 -24.89 9.07 -17.16
N ASN A 276 -24.69 10.38 -16.96
CA ASN A 276 -25.41 11.43 -17.68
C ASN A 276 -25.33 11.21 -19.20
N ARG A 277 -26.43 11.43 -19.94
CA ARG A 277 -26.44 11.24 -21.39
C ARG A 277 -25.78 12.40 -22.13
N GLU A 278 -25.89 13.59 -21.56
CA GLU A 278 -25.42 14.85 -22.14
C GLU A 278 -24.56 15.60 -21.14
N GLY A 279 -23.71 16.50 -21.65
CA GLY A 279 -22.79 17.29 -20.86
C GLY A 279 -21.49 16.55 -20.50
N ARG A 280 -20.66 17.26 -19.73
CA ARG A 280 -19.32 16.81 -19.34
C ARG A 280 -19.36 15.54 -18.50
N LYS A 281 -18.31 14.73 -18.63
CA LYS A 281 -18.11 13.53 -17.82
C LYS A 281 -17.33 13.87 -16.57
N THR A 282 -17.83 13.42 -15.43
CA THR A 282 -17.13 13.47 -14.15
C THR A 282 -16.67 12.08 -13.77
N PHE A 283 -15.52 12.03 -13.11
CA PHE A 283 -14.88 10.79 -12.70
C PHE A 283 -14.72 10.73 -11.19
N CYS A 284 -14.78 9.52 -10.65
CA CYS A 284 -14.49 9.24 -9.25
C CYS A 284 -13.82 7.86 -9.10
N ARG A 285 -13.32 7.57 -7.90
CA ARG A 285 -12.70 6.28 -7.61
C ARG A 285 -13.75 5.17 -7.71
N PRO A 286 -13.45 4.03 -8.35
CA PRO A 286 -14.43 2.95 -8.49
C PRO A 286 -14.66 2.18 -7.19
N ARG A 287 -13.72 2.26 -6.25
CA ARG A 287 -13.69 1.52 -4.97
C ARG A 287 -12.96 2.37 -3.92
N PRO A 288 -13.22 2.13 -2.63
CA PRO A 288 -12.41 2.70 -1.56
C PRO A 288 -10.93 2.32 -1.73
N GLU A 289 -10.04 3.24 -1.35
CA GLU A 289 -8.61 2.97 -1.28
C GLU A 289 -8.28 1.95 -0.17
N PRO A 290 -7.08 1.33 -0.22
CA PRO A 290 -6.60 0.50 0.87
C PRO A 290 -6.56 1.26 2.20
N TRP A 291 -6.74 0.52 3.29
CA TRP A 291 -6.56 1.07 4.63
C TRP A 291 -5.12 1.50 4.83
N ARG A 292 -4.94 2.70 5.38
CA ARG A 292 -3.67 3.27 5.78
C ARG A 292 -3.67 3.50 7.29
N GLU A 293 -2.56 3.23 7.95
CA GLU A 293 -2.46 3.36 9.40
C GLU A 293 -1.76 4.66 9.81
N PHE A 294 -2.28 5.30 10.86
CA PHE A 294 -1.67 6.49 11.43
C PHE A 294 -1.91 6.57 12.94
N THR A 295 -1.10 7.38 13.60
CA THR A 295 -1.30 7.78 14.99
C THR A 295 -1.39 9.29 15.07
N VAL A 296 -2.41 9.79 15.77
CA VAL A 296 -2.53 11.22 16.05
C VAL A 296 -1.59 11.55 17.20
N VAL A 297 -0.66 12.48 16.98
CA VAL A 297 0.30 12.97 17.97
C VAL A 297 -0.26 14.18 18.71
N SER A 298 -0.89 15.09 17.98
CA SER A 298 -1.60 16.25 18.51
C SER A 298 -2.64 16.72 17.50
N GLY A 299 -3.60 17.53 17.93
CA GLY A 299 -4.60 18.13 17.05
C GLY A 299 -5.10 19.46 17.59
N GLU A 300 -5.45 20.36 16.69
CA GLU A 300 -6.14 21.62 16.97
C GLU A 300 -7.42 21.69 16.12
N SER A 301 -8.54 22.08 16.74
CA SER A 301 -9.78 22.36 16.01
C SER A 301 -9.67 23.71 15.31
N LEU A 302 -10.21 23.81 14.10
CA LEU A 302 -10.21 25.02 13.30
C LEU A 302 -11.57 25.72 13.39
N ASP A 303 -11.60 27.02 13.10
CA ASP A 303 -12.82 27.85 13.20
C ASP A 303 -13.94 27.40 12.24
N ASP A 304 -13.60 26.70 11.16
CA ASP A 304 -14.54 26.15 10.19
C ASP A 304 -15.11 24.77 10.62
N GLY A 305 -14.76 24.30 11.82
CA GLY A 305 -15.10 22.97 12.32
C GLY A 305 -14.19 21.86 11.79
N GLY A 306 -13.17 22.19 11.00
CA GLY A 306 -12.10 21.28 10.60
C GLY A 306 -11.10 21.00 11.73
N ALA A 307 -10.05 20.24 11.42
CA ALA A 307 -8.99 19.94 12.37
C ALA A 307 -7.63 19.94 11.69
N ALA A 308 -6.62 20.51 12.33
CA ALA A 308 -5.23 20.34 11.94
C ALA A 308 -4.52 19.39 12.91
N LEU A 309 -4.09 18.24 12.38
CA LEU A 309 -3.47 17.16 13.14
C LEU A 309 -1.97 17.15 12.90
N GLN A 310 -1.22 16.70 13.90
CA GLN A 310 0.10 16.11 13.69
C GLN A 310 -0.08 14.60 13.71
N ALA A 311 0.17 13.94 12.58
CA ALA A 311 -0.06 12.51 12.40
C ALA A 311 1.22 11.78 11.98
N VAL A 312 1.49 10.62 12.57
CA VAL A 312 2.56 9.72 12.13
C VAL A 312 1.92 8.63 11.28
N PHE A 313 2.20 8.61 9.98
CA PHE A 313 1.73 7.58 9.06
C PHE A 313 2.69 6.38 9.08
N HIS A 314 2.17 5.21 9.44
CA HIS A 314 2.99 4.01 9.63
C HIS A 314 3.41 3.35 8.31
N ASP A 315 2.78 3.74 7.19
CA ASP A 315 3.01 3.15 5.87
C ASP A 315 4.13 3.81 5.07
N GLU A 316 4.59 5.01 5.46
CA GLU A 316 5.50 5.83 4.63
C GLU A 316 6.99 5.67 4.99
N GLY A 317 7.33 4.76 5.90
CA GLY A 317 8.73 4.49 6.29
C GLY A 317 9.44 5.66 7.00
N ARG A 318 8.74 6.77 7.24
CA ARG A 318 9.20 7.91 8.03
C ARG A 318 8.35 8.02 9.30
N PRO A 319 8.93 7.84 10.49
CA PRO A 319 8.21 7.98 11.75
C PRO A 319 8.03 9.45 12.19
N GLU A 320 8.19 10.40 11.27
CA GLU A 320 8.10 11.83 11.60
C GLU A 320 6.63 12.28 11.58
N PRO A 321 6.18 13.03 12.61
CA PRO A 321 4.86 13.64 12.60
C PRO A 321 4.73 14.59 11.41
N GLN A 322 3.69 14.39 10.61
CA GLN A 322 3.33 15.25 9.50
C GLN A 322 2.07 16.03 9.84
N ARG A 323 2.03 17.30 9.45
CA ARG A 323 0.81 18.10 9.57
C ARG A 323 -0.22 17.60 8.56
N TRP A 324 -1.43 17.30 9.03
CA TRP A 324 -2.55 16.88 8.20
C TRP A 324 -3.80 17.69 8.53
N VAL A 325 -4.33 18.39 7.53
CA VAL A 325 -5.54 19.20 7.69
C VAL A 325 -6.75 18.42 7.21
N LEU A 326 -7.74 18.29 8.08
CA LEU A 326 -9.04 17.65 7.84
C LEU A 326 -10.13 18.70 7.70
N ARG A 327 -11.02 18.50 6.75
CA ARG A 327 -12.26 19.30 6.61
C ARG A 327 -13.23 18.93 7.71
N ALA A 328 -14.20 19.80 8.00
CA ALA A 328 -15.18 19.60 9.07
C ALA A 328 -15.89 18.23 9.04
N ARG A 329 -16.29 17.76 7.84
CA ARG A 329 -16.90 16.43 7.67
C ARG A 329 -15.96 15.30 8.11
N ASP A 330 -14.70 15.36 7.71
CA ASP A 330 -13.72 14.30 8.00
C ASP A 330 -13.22 14.38 9.44
N ALA A 331 -13.09 15.58 10.00
CA ALA A 331 -12.77 15.81 11.40
C ALA A 331 -13.86 15.23 12.31
N ALA A 332 -15.14 15.47 11.99
CA ALA A 332 -16.26 14.86 12.70
C ALA A 332 -16.26 13.33 12.60
N ALA A 333 -15.99 12.77 11.42
CA ALA A 333 -15.90 11.32 11.22
C ALA A 333 -14.74 10.69 12.02
N LEU A 334 -13.60 11.40 12.13
CA LEU A 334 -12.49 10.99 12.98
C LEU A 334 -12.88 11.00 14.46
N ALA A 335 -13.48 12.09 14.94
CA ALA A 335 -13.93 12.22 16.33
C ALA A 335 -14.93 11.12 16.68
N GLU A 336 -15.90 10.85 15.81
CA GLU A 336 -16.86 9.76 15.97
C GLU A 336 -16.16 8.39 16.07
N ALA A 337 -15.20 8.12 15.19
CA ALA A 337 -14.44 6.87 15.22
C ALA A 337 -13.60 6.69 16.49
N CYS A 338 -13.16 7.78 17.11
CA CYS A 338 -12.41 7.80 18.37
C CYS A 338 -13.30 7.76 19.62
N GLY A 339 -14.62 7.95 19.49
CA GLY A 339 -15.53 8.11 20.63
C GLY A 339 -15.53 9.51 21.25
N GLY A 340 -15.05 10.52 20.52
CA GLY A 340 -14.95 11.92 20.94
C GLY A 340 -13.61 12.56 20.56
N GLU A 341 -13.57 13.88 20.53
CA GLU A 341 -12.37 14.66 20.18
C GLU A 341 -11.22 14.42 21.18
N ASP A 342 -11.52 14.40 22.48
CA ASP A 342 -10.53 14.18 23.55
C ASP A 342 -9.85 12.81 23.49
N SER A 343 -10.49 11.83 22.84
CA SER A 343 -9.98 10.47 22.69
C SER A 343 -9.16 10.28 21.41
N ALA A 344 -9.06 11.29 20.54
CA ALA A 344 -8.37 11.18 19.27
C ALA A 344 -6.84 11.27 19.42
N VAL A 345 -6.33 12.09 20.34
CA VAL A 345 -4.88 12.27 20.53
C VAL A 345 -4.26 11.02 21.17
N GLY A 346 -3.21 10.49 20.56
CA GLY A 346 -2.56 9.24 20.97
C GLY A 346 -3.25 7.98 20.47
N ALA A 347 -4.43 8.08 19.86
CA ALA A 347 -5.10 6.94 19.25
C ALA A 347 -4.36 6.46 17.99
N ARG A 348 -4.28 5.13 17.82
CA ARG A 348 -3.86 4.53 16.56
C ARG A 348 -5.11 4.18 15.76
N LEU A 349 -5.17 4.71 14.55
CA LEU A 349 -6.30 4.61 13.65
C LEU A 349 -5.85 4.05 12.32
N ARG A 350 -6.83 3.59 11.55
CA ARG A 350 -6.68 3.44 10.12
C ARG A 350 -7.71 4.30 9.41
N PHE A 351 -7.34 4.84 8.27
CA PHE A 351 -8.24 5.57 7.38
C PHE A 351 -8.19 4.99 5.98
N ARG A 352 -9.20 5.29 5.16
CA ARG A 352 -9.16 5.09 3.72
C ARG A 352 -10.00 6.15 3.02
N LEU A 353 -9.63 6.45 1.79
CA LEU A 353 -10.39 7.36 0.93
C LEU A 353 -11.52 6.59 0.25
N MET A 354 -12.72 7.13 0.29
CA MET A 354 -13.92 6.54 -0.29
C MET A 354 -14.12 7.01 -1.75
N PRO A 355 -15.01 6.35 -2.53
CA PRO A 355 -15.36 6.78 -3.89
C PRO A 355 -15.80 8.24 -4.03
N ASP A 356 -16.38 8.82 -2.99
CA ASP A 356 -16.85 10.21 -2.94
C ASP A 356 -15.83 11.18 -2.32
N ASP A 357 -14.56 10.76 -2.22
CA ASP A 357 -13.45 11.48 -1.60
C ASP A 357 -13.61 11.77 -0.11
N SER A 358 -14.59 11.15 0.55
CA SER A 358 -14.70 11.19 2.01
C SER A 358 -13.71 10.24 2.67
N LEU A 359 -13.32 10.55 3.92
CA LEU A 359 -12.47 9.69 4.71
C LEU A 359 -13.31 8.78 5.61
N GLU A 360 -13.08 7.46 5.51
CA GLU A 360 -13.58 6.50 6.49
C GLU A 360 -12.48 6.20 7.50
N PHE A 361 -12.78 6.35 8.79
CA PHE A 361 -11.86 6.06 9.89
C PHE A 361 -12.29 4.81 10.65
N ARG A 362 -11.32 4.07 11.18
CA ARG A 362 -11.54 3.00 12.16
C ARG A 362 -10.45 3.02 13.22
N LEU A 363 -10.87 2.98 14.47
CA LEU A 363 -9.98 2.85 15.60
C LEU A 363 -9.30 1.47 15.61
N LEU A 364 -7.98 1.45 15.82
CA LEU A 364 -7.21 0.23 16.03
C LEU A 364 -6.83 0.08 17.51
N VAL A 365 -6.34 1.17 18.11
CA VAL A 365 -5.96 1.25 19.52
C VAL A 365 -6.48 2.58 20.05
N ALA A 366 -7.32 2.53 21.09
CA ALA A 366 -7.77 3.73 21.80
C ALA A 366 -6.58 4.48 22.39
N SER A 367 -6.71 5.81 22.54
CA SER A 367 -5.73 6.57 23.31
C SER A 367 -5.62 6.00 24.72
N GLN A 368 -4.40 5.84 25.24
CA GLN A 368 -4.21 5.58 26.66
C GLN A 368 -4.43 6.91 27.39
N ALA A 369 -5.69 7.33 27.51
CA ALA A 369 -6.02 8.34 28.50
C ALA A 369 -5.70 7.74 29.87
N GLU A 370 -4.81 8.39 30.61
CA GLU A 370 -4.57 8.09 32.02
C GLU A 370 -5.93 7.99 32.72
N ALA A 371 -6.24 6.81 33.25
CA ALA A 371 -7.26 6.68 34.27
C ALA A 371 -6.74 7.43 35.50
N ALA A 372 -7.02 8.73 35.54
CA ALA A 372 -6.89 9.58 36.71
C ALA A 372 -8.17 9.50 37.55
#